data_AF-A0A1W1VN90-F1
#
_entry.id   AF-A0A1W1VN90-F1
#
_cell.length_a   1.000
_cell.length_b   1.000
_cell.length_c   1.000
_cell.angle_alpha   90.00
_cell.angle_beta   90.00
_cell.angle_gamma   90.00
#
_symmetry.space_group_name_H-M   'P 1'
#
loop_
_entity.id
_entity.type
_entity.pdbx_description
1 polymer ?
#
loop_
_entity_poly.entity_id
_entity_poly.type
_entity_poly.pdbx_seq_one_letter_code
_entity_poly.pdbx_strand_id
1 'polypeptide(L)'
;MGKIWETLLNWLGYEPEEEEREAPPVEVPPLPKPGKVVGLPTARGAMRLVVVQPQSYEQGAALAENLKNYRPVIVNLEKMNPEEARRLVDFLSGAAFALGGQVRKVSHGIFLFTPSNIDLSGDQELKSTSGPLFWDINSSGGRR
;
A
#
# COMPACT_ATOMS: atom_id res chain seq x y z
N MET A 1 39.09 -45.04 21.26
CA MET A 1 39.28 -45.58 19.90
C MET A 1 38.54 -46.91 19.80
N GLY A 2 37.32 -46.94 19.25
CA GLY A 2 36.53 -48.18 19.22
C GLY A 2 35.16 -48.14 18.53
N LYS A 3 34.86 -47.12 17.70
CA LYS A 3 33.57 -47.01 16.99
C LYS A 3 33.66 -47.16 15.46
N ILE A 4 34.88 -47.29 14.92
CA ILE A 4 35.13 -47.44 13.48
C ILE A 4 35.07 -48.92 13.06
N TRP A 5 35.43 -49.83 13.98
CA TRP A 5 35.38 -51.27 13.74
C TRP A 5 33.94 -51.79 13.65
N GLU A 6 33.01 -51.26 14.45
CA GLU A 6 31.58 -51.62 14.43
C GLU A 6 30.92 -51.25 13.09
N THR A 7 31.29 -50.10 12.51
CA THR A 7 30.76 -49.67 11.20
C THR A 7 31.32 -50.49 10.04
N LEU A 8 32.58 -50.95 10.14
CA LEU A 8 33.21 -51.84 9.17
C LEU A 8 32.61 -53.25 9.20
N LEU A 9 32.30 -53.76 10.39
CA LEU A 9 31.67 -55.07 10.58
C LEU A 9 30.24 -55.09 10.03
N ASN A 10 29.49 -53.98 10.17
CA ASN A 10 28.13 -53.86 9.63
C ASN A 10 28.09 -53.75 8.10
N TRP A 11 29.17 -53.27 7.46
CA TRP A 11 29.28 -53.22 5.99
C TRP A 11 29.63 -54.58 5.36
N LEU A 12 30.28 -55.46 6.11
CA LEU A 12 30.71 -56.78 5.66
C LEU A 12 29.61 -57.87 5.71
N GLY A 13 28.35 -57.48 5.89
CA GLY A 13 27.20 -58.39 5.75
C GLY A 13 27.19 -59.54 6.76
N TYR A 14 27.79 -59.35 7.94
CA TYR A 14 27.70 -60.32 9.03
C TYR A 14 26.37 -60.07 9.77
N GLU A 15 25.30 -60.75 9.36
CA GLU A 15 24.04 -60.79 10.11
C GLU A 15 24.16 -61.81 11.25
N PRO A 16 24.07 -61.40 12.53
CA PRO A 16 23.68 -62.34 13.57
C PRO A 16 22.21 -62.68 13.40
N GLU A 17 21.96 -63.94 13.05
CA GLU A 17 20.66 -64.61 13.07
C GLU A 17 20.02 -64.58 14.48
N GLU A 18 18.69 -64.55 14.48
CA GLU A 18 17.75 -64.93 15.56
C GLU A 18 17.47 -63.92 16.70
N GLU A 19 16.23 -63.41 16.77
CA GLU A 19 15.14 -64.00 17.56
C GLU A 19 13.89 -63.12 17.50
N GLU A 20 12.77 -63.74 17.20
CA GLU A 20 11.43 -63.17 17.08
C GLU A 20 10.96 -62.61 18.43
N ARG A 21 11.10 -61.30 18.64
CA ARG A 21 10.47 -60.59 19.76
C ARG A 21 9.24 -59.86 19.25
N GLU A 22 8.05 -60.40 19.55
CA GLU A 22 6.81 -59.66 19.41
C GLU A 22 6.90 -58.37 20.26
N ALA A 23 6.98 -57.22 19.61
CA ALA A 23 6.98 -55.92 20.27
C ALA A 23 5.56 -55.62 20.78
N PRO A 24 5.40 -55.07 22.00
CA PRO A 24 4.09 -54.68 22.50
C PRO A 24 3.47 -53.60 21.59
N PRO A 25 2.13 -53.49 21.50
CA PRO A 25 1.48 -52.55 20.60
C PRO A 25 1.87 -51.12 20.98
N VAL A 26 2.52 -50.40 20.07
CA VAL A 26 2.82 -48.98 20.25
C VAL A 26 1.53 -48.20 20.08
N GLU A 27 0.94 -47.72 21.18
CA GLU A 27 -0.16 -46.74 21.13
C GLU A 27 0.38 -45.43 20.54
N VAL A 28 0.13 -45.22 19.25
CA VAL A 28 0.44 -43.95 18.58
C VAL A 28 -0.51 -42.86 19.09
N PRO A 29 -0.02 -41.77 19.71
CA PRO A 29 -0.89 -40.67 20.10
C PRO A 29 -1.54 -40.06 18.86
N PRO A 30 -2.84 -39.72 18.91
CA PRO A 30 -3.55 -39.19 17.75
C PRO A 30 -2.93 -37.86 17.31
N LEU A 31 -2.54 -37.80 16.04
CA LEU A 31 -1.98 -36.61 15.43
C LEU A 31 -2.98 -35.44 15.57
N PRO A 32 -2.56 -34.25 16.04
CA PRO A 32 -3.46 -33.12 16.19
C PRO A 32 -4.08 -32.78 14.83
N LYS A 33 -5.42 -32.80 14.78
CA LYS A 33 -6.18 -32.46 13.59
C LYS A 33 -5.80 -31.04 13.14
N PRO A 34 -5.45 -30.81 11.87
CA PRO A 34 -5.14 -29.47 11.40
C PRO A 34 -6.37 -28.60 11.60
N GLY A 35 -6.21 -27.56 12.44
CA GLY A 35 -7.27 -26.60 12.73
C GLY A 35 -7.81 -26.02 11.43
N LYS A 36 -9.14 -25.91 11.34
CA LYS A 36 -9.82 -25.26 10.22
C LYS A 36 -9.36 -23.81 10.13
N VAL A 37 -8.40 -23.55 9.25
CA VAL A 37 -7.95 -22.19 8.92
C VAL A 37 -9.13 -21.49 8.27
N VAL A 38 -9.82 -20.65 9.05
CA VAL A 38 -10.81 -19.74 8.51
C VAL A 38 -10.01 -18.68 7.78
N GLY A 39 -10.13 -18.62 6.46
CA GLY A 39 -9.53 -17.56 5.67
C GLY A 39 -10.06 -16.23 6.20
N LEU A 40 -9.20 -15.49 6.93
CA LEU A 40 -9.46 -14.10 7.22
C LEU A 40 -9.63 -13.44 5.84
N PRO A 41 -10.77 -12.79 5.56
CA PRO A 41 -10.84 -11.97 4.36
C PRO A 41 -9.85 -10.83 4.59
N THR A 42 -8.62 -10.99 4.11
CA THR A 42 -7.71 -9.90 3.80
C THR A 42 -8.32 -9.14 2.63
N ALA A 43 -9.47 -8.53 2.89
CA ALA A 43 -10.17 -7.62 2.02
C ALA A 43 -10.41 -6.35 2.83
N ARG A 44 -9.35 -5.84 3.48
CA ARG A 44 -9.24 -4.38 3.57
C ARG A 44 -9.16 -3.94 2.11
N GLY A 45 -10.28 -3.46 1.57
CA GLY A 45 -10.42 -3.13 0.15
C GLY A 45 -9.22 -2.34 -0.34
N ALA A 46 -8.61 -2.77 -1.46
CA ALA A 46 -7.47 -2.09 -2.02
C ALA A 46 -7.82 -0.62 -2.28
N MET A 47 -7.07 0.31 -1.68
CA MET A 47 -7.26 1.74 -1.90
C MET A 47 -7.01 2.05 -3.38
N ARG A 48 -7.97 2.69 -4.05
CA ARG A 48 -7.85 3.07 -5.45
C ARG A 48 -7.46 4.53 -5.58
N LEU A 49 -6.24 4.77 -6.06
CA LEU A 49 -5.72 6.08 -6.42
C LEU A 49 -6.06 6.40 -7.89
N VAL A 50 -6.45 7.65 -8.16
CA VAL A 50 -6.69 8.14 -9.52
C VAL A 50 -5.53 9.06 -9.94
N VAL A 51 -5.01 8.86 -11.14
CA VAL A 51 -3.98 9.72 -11.74
C VAL A 51 -4.49 10.18 -13.09
N VAL A 52 -4.46 11.49 -13.34
CA VAL A 52 -5.01 12.08 -14.55
C VAL A 52 -4.18 13.27 -15.03
N GLN A 53 -4.12 13.46 -16.35
CA GLN A 53 -3.61 14.67 -16.99
C GLN A 53 -4.78 15.33 -17.74
N PRO A 54 -5.56 16.21 -17.08
CA PRO A 54 -6.72 16.84 -17.72
C PRO A 54 -6.29 17.76 -18.85
N GLN A 55 -7.20 17.88 -19.84
CA GLN A 55 -7.01 18.76 -21.00
C GLN A 55 -7.88 20.02 -20.92
N SER A 56 -8.89 20.04 -20.05
CA SER A 56 -9.82 21.14 -19.88
C SER A 56 -10.38 21.21 -18.46
N TYR A 57 -10.87 22.39 -18.09
CA TYR A 57 -11.50 22.65 -16.79
C TYR A 57 -12.72 21.75 -16.50
N GLU A 58 -13.48 21.38 -17.53
CA GLU A 58 -14.74 20.62 -17.41
C GLU A 58 -14.56 19.25 -16.74
N GLN A 59 -13.36 18.67 -16.81
CA GLN A 59 -13.03 17.39 -16.17
C GLN A 59 -13.04 17.49 -14.64
N GLY A 60 -13.00 18.69 -14.06
CA GLY A 60 -12.96 18.90 -12.62
C GLY A 60 -14.09 18.23 -11.86
N ALA A 61 -15.33 18.27 -12.38
CA ALA A 61 -16.47 17.66 -11.72
C ALA A 61 -16.30 16.14 -11.53
N ALA A 62 -15.77 15.45 -12.55
CA ALA A 62 -15.49 14.01 -12.47
C ALA A 62 -14.38 13.70 -11.45
N LEU A 63 -13.37 14.57 -11.32
CA LEU A 63 -12.31 14.41 -10.33
C LEU A 63 -12.81 14.68 -8.90
N ALA A 64 -13.69 15.66 -8.70
CA ALA A 64 -14.34 15.89 -7.41
C ALA A 64 -15.22 14.70 -6.99
N GLU A 65 -15.92 14.06 -7.93
CA GLU A 65 -16.68 12.84 -7.66
C GLU A 65 -15.76 11.69 -7.21
N ASN A 66 -14.52 11.59 -7.72
CA ASN A 66 -13.56 10.62 -7.22
C ASN A 66 -13.20 10.88 -5.74
N LEU A 67 -12.94 12.13 -5.37
CA LEU A 67 -12.67 12.50 -3.97
C LEU A 67 -13.84 12.16 -3.04
N LYS A 68 -15.07 12.44 -3.48
CA LYS A 68 -16.30 12.09 -2.74
C LYS A 68 -16.43 10.58 -2.49
N ASN A 69 -15.92 9.77 -3.41
CA ASN A 69 -15.87 8.31 -3.28
C ASN A 69 -14.63 7.81 -2.51
N TYR A 70 -13.99 8.65 -1.70
CA TYR A 70 -12.80 8.35 -0.91
C TYR A 70 -11.59 7.86 -1.73
N ARG A 71 -11.50 8.29 -3.01
CA ARG A 71 -10.35 8.03 -3.89
C ARG A 71 -9.51 9.28 -4.04
N PRO A 72 -8.23 9.29 -3.64
CA PRO A 72 -7.35 10.42 -3.93
C PRO A 72 -7.15 10.59 -5.43
N VAL A 73 -6.78 11.82 -5.80
CA VAL A 73 -6.56 12.20 -7.19
C VAL A 73 -5.23 12.92 -7.31
N ILE A 74 -4.34 12.39 -8.14
CA ILE A 74 -3.15 13.10 -8.63
C ILE A 74 -3.49 13.71 -9.99
N VAL A 75 -3.23 15.00 -10.13
CA VAL A 75 -3.54 15.77 -11.33
C VAL A 75 -2.25 16.38 -11.87
N ASN A 76 -1.90 16.07 -13.11
CA ASN A 76 -0.83 16.73 -13.87
C ASN A 76 -1.44 17.81 -14.78
N LEU A 77 -1.07 19.06 -14.56
CA LEU A 77 -1.57 20.24 -15.26
C LEU A 77 -0.56 20.85 -16.22
N GLU A 78 0.59 20.20 -16.45
CA GLU A 78 1.69 20.76 -17.26
C GLU A 78 1.31 21.07 -18.70
N LYS A 79 0.27 20.40 -19.23
CA LYS A 79 -0.24 20.57 -20.60
C LYS A 79 -1.51 21.43 -20.68
N MET A 80 -1.99 21.93 -19.56
CA MET A 80 -3.23 22.69 -19.48
C MET A 80 -2.93 24.19 -19.55
N ASN A 81 -3.85 24.97 -20.11
CA ASN A 81 -3.71 26.43 -20.12
C ASN A 81 -3.58 26.95 -18.67
N PRO A 82 -2.62 27.84 -18.35
CA PRO A 82 -2.35 28.27 -16.96
C PRO A 82 -3.57 28.83 -16.22
N GLU A 83 -4.43 29.58 -16.92
CA GLU A 83 -5.65 30.12 -16.32
C GLU A 83 -6.66 29.03 -15.97
N GLU A 84 -6.84 28.04 -16.86
CA GLU A 84 -7.74 26.92 -16.58
C GLU A 84 -7.18 26.02 -15.50
N ALA A 85 -5.86 25.76 -15.51
CA ALA A 85 -5.18 24.98 -14.50
C ALA A 85 -5.39 25.57 -13.11
N ARG A 86 -5.23 26.89 -12.97
CA ARG A 86 -5.49 27.62 -11.71
C ARG A 86 -6.93 27.42 -11.25
N ARG A 87 -7.90 27.64 -12.13
CA ARG A 87 -9.33 27.45 -11.82
C ARG A 87 -9.65 26.03 -11.41
N LEU A 88 -9.07 25.04 -12.10
CA LEU A 88 -9.29 23.62 -11.80
C LEU A 88 -8.74 23.27 -10.42
N VAL A 89 -7.57 23.79 -10.07
CA VAL A 89 -6.98 23.56 -8.75
C VAL A 89 -7.79 24.23 -7.65
N ASP A 90 -8.24 25.47 -7.84
CA ASP A 90 -9.09 26.17 -6.87
C ASP A 90 -10.41 25.39 -6.64
N PHE A 91 -11.02 24.90 -7.72
CA PHE A 91 -12.23 24.07 -7.65
C PHE A 91 -12.00 22.78 -6.87
N LEU A 92 -10.95 22.01 -7.20
CA LEU A 92 -10.64 20.75 -6.51
C LEU A 92 -10.18 20.97 -5.07
N SER A 93 -9.55 22.11 -4.78
CA SER A 93 -9.17 22.49 -3.42
C SER A 93 -10.40 22.76 -2.56
N GLY A 94 -11.40 23.47 -3.12
CA GLY A 94 -12.69 23.64 -2.46
C GLY A 94 -13.41 22.31 -2.22
N ALA A 95 -13.40 21.41 -3.20
CA ALA A 95 -13.99 20.07 -3.07
C ALA A 95 -13.28 19.23 -1.99
N ALA A 96 -11.95 19.20 -2.00
CA ALA A 96 -11.17 18.49 -0.98
C ALA A 96 -11.43 19.07 0.41
N PHE A 97 -11.42 20.41 0.55
CA PHE A 97 -11.71 21.09 1.81
C PHE A 97 -13.10 20.76 2.36
N ALA A 98 -14.13 20.79 1.50
CA ALA A 98 -15.49 20.42 1.89
C ALA A 98 -15.62 18.96 2.37
N LEU A 99 -14.74 18.08 1.92
CA LEU A 99 -14.68 16.67 2.32
C LEU A 99 -13.74 16.40 3.52
N GLY A 100 -13.22 17.47 4.16
CA GLY A 100 -12.24 17.36 5.24
C GLY A 100 -10.88 16.84 4.78
N GLY A 101 -10.61 16.97 3.48
CA GLY A 101 -9.41 16.51 2.80
C GLY A 101 -8.29 17.54 2.76
N GLN A 102 -7.20 17.17 2.11
CA GLN A 102 -6.01 18.03 1.97
C GLN A 102 -5.54 18.10 0.52
N VAL A 103 -4.86 19.20 0.18
CA VAL A 103 -4.21 19.41 -1.10
C VAL A 103 -2.70 19.51 -0.89
N ARG A 104 -1.93 18.80 -1.71
CA ARG A 104 -0.46 18.81 -1.66
C ARG A 104 0.10 19.00 -3.06
N LYS A 105 1.06 19.93 -3.20
CA LYS A 105 1.86 20.03 -4.41
C LYS A 105 2.94 18.93 -4.40
N VAL A 106 2.95 18.10 -5.43
CA VAL A 106 3.92 16.99 -5.56
C VAL A 106 5.14 17.45 -6.36
N SER A 107 4.92 18.22 -7.43
CA SER A 107 5.96 18.79 -8.28
C SER A 107 5.44 20.05 -8.99
N HIS A 108 6.24 20.66 -9.86
CA HIS A 108 5.77 21.70 -10.76
C HIS A 108 4.61 21.19 -11.62
N GLY A 109 3.45 21.86 -11.57
CA GLY A 109 2.26 21.45 -12.32
C GLY A 109 1.58 20.15 -11.86
N ILE A 110 2.06 19.48 -10.79
CA ILE A 110 1.47 18.22 -10.31
C ILE A 110 0.96 18.38 -8.88
N PHE A 111 -0.32 18.05 -8.68
CA PHE A 111 -1.02 18.21 -7.41
C PHE A 111 -1.70 16.92 -6.98
N LEU A 112 -1.73 16.68 -5.68
CA LEU A 112 -2.44 15.58 -5.03
C LEU A 112 -3.58 16.14 -4.19
N PHE A 113 -4.77 15.63 -4.41
CA PHE A 113 -5.97 15.90 -3.63
C PHE A 113 -6.34 14.63 -2.88
N THR A 114 -6.54 14.75 -1.57
CA THR A 114 -6.86 13.62 -0.68
C THR A 114 -8.18 13.85 0.05
N PRO A 115 -9.03 12.84 0.20
CA PRO A 115 -10.16 12.86 1.12
C PRO A 115 -9.72 12.61 2.58
N SER A 116 -10.63 12.83 3.53
CA SER A 116 -10.37 12.78 4.98
C SER A 116 -9.87 11.44 5.55
N ASN A 117 -10.04 10.33 4.83
CA ASN A 117 -9.60 9.00 5.26
C ASN A 117 -8.11 8.72 5.00
N ILE A 118 -7.37 9.67 4.41
CA ILE A 118 -6.00 9.46 3.94
C ILE A 118 -5.09 10.49 4.58
N ASP A 119 -4.18 9.99 5.41
CA ASP A 119 -3.12 10.79 6.00
C ASP A 119 -1.88 10.80 5.11
N LEU A 120 -1.20 11.95 5.05
CA LEU A 120 -0.06 12.17 4.17
C LEU A 120 1.21 12.39 5.00
N SER A 121 1.91 11.31 5.32
CA SER A 121 3.22 11.40 5.96
C SER A 121 4.29 11.89 4.96
N GLY A 122 5.18 12.79 5.38
CA GLY A 122 6.29 13.29 4.55
C GLY A 122 6.83 14.62 5.04
N ASP A 123 8.12 14.84 4.80
CA ASP A 123 8.88 15.98 5.29
C ASP A 123 8.68 17.19 4.36
N GLN A 124 7.52 17.86 4.45
CA GLN A 124 7.35 19.24 3.97
C GLN A 124 6.34 19.98 4.87
N GLU A 125 6.79 21.10 5.41
CA GLU A 125 6.12 22.01 6.33
C GLU A 125 4.80 22.54 5.73
N LEU A 126 3.70 21.81 5.93
CA LEU A 126 2.36 22.25 5.56
C LEU A 126 1.87 23.27 6.59
N LYS A 127 2.20 24.54 6.37
CA LYS A 127 1.48 25.63 7.02
C LYS A 127 0.07 25.68 6.45
N SER A 128 -0.89 25.17 7.20
CA SER A 128 -2.32 25.42 6.99
C SER A 128 -2.55 26.92 7.15
N THR A 129 -2.59 27.67 6.05
CA THR A 129 -2.83 29.11 6.10
C THR A 129 -4.08 29.48 5.34
N SER A 130 -5.01 30.04 6.10
CA SER A 130 -6.19 30.81 5.69
C SER A 130 -5.83 32.16 5.03
N GLY A 131 -4.75 32.21 4.25
CA GLY A 131 -4.22 33.36 3.50
C GLY A 131 -4.21 33.11 1.98
N PRO A 132 -3.61 34.00 1.15
CA PRO A 132 -3.87 34.13 -0.29
C PRO A 132 -3.82 32.79 -1.04
N LEU A 133 -4.67 32.67 -2.08
CA LEU A 133 -4.94 31.46 -2.88
C LEU A 133 -3.78 30.45 -2.86
N PHE A 134 -4.06 29.22 -2.46
CA PHE A 134 -3.07 28.17 -2.17
C PHE A 134 -2.01 27.99 -3.30
N TRP A 135 -2.37 28.36 -4.53
CA TRP A 135 -1.51 28.35 -5.72
C TRP A 135 -0.33 29.35 -5.63
N ASP A 136 -0.57 30.56 -5.13
CA ASP A 136 0.42 31.65 -5.09
C ASP A 136 1.51 31.37 -4.04
N ILE A 137 1.13 30.72 -2.94
CA ILE A 137 2.04 30.39 -1.83
C ILE A 137 3.07 29.34 -2.27
N ASN A 138 2.66 28.35 -3.07
CA ASN A 138 3.50 27.21 -3.46
C ASN A 138 4.19 27.35 -4.83
N SER A 139 3.98 28.46 -5.55
CA SER A 139 4.55 28.71 -6.89
C SER A 139 5.85 29.52 -6.87
N SER A 140 6.25 30.06 -5.72
CA SER A 140 7.41 30.97 -5.58
C SER A 140 8.80 30.29 -5.55
N GLY A 141 8.89 28.96 -5.57
CA GLY A 141 10.14 28.19 -5.46
C GLY A 141 11.00 28.05 -6.72
N GLY A 142 10.92 28.97 -7.69
CA GLY A 142 11.56 28.79 -9.00
C GLY A 142 11.91 30.06 -9.74
N ARG A 143 12.64 30.97 -9.10
CA ARG A 143 13.43 32.00 -9.81
C ARG A 143 14.88 31.95 -9.33
N ARG A 144 15.68 31.10 -9.98
CA ARG A 144 17.12 31.26 -10.13
C ARG A 144 17.48 30.88 -11.55
#